data_AF-A0A2R6FB34-F1
#
_entry.id   AF-A0A2R6FB34-F1
#
_cell.length_a   1.000
_cell.length_b   1.000
_cell.length_c   1.000
_cell.angle_alpha   90.00
_cell.angle_beta   90.00
_cell.angle_gamma   90.00
#
_symmetry.space_group_name_H-M   'P 1'
#
loop_
_entity.id
_entity.type
_entity.pdbx_description
1 polymer ?
#
loop_
_entity_poly.entity_id
_entity_poly.type
_entity_poly.pdbx_seq_one_letter_code
_entity_poly.pdbx_strand_id
1 'polypeptide(L)'
;MRRTGTPIGETDAESERTETNETRGTNGTNETDETDEPGERLVGRRTCLRLGGAAIASAATLAATSGNAAAASCERVVVGAGETERRVVETDETLSNVLFDVSAEGATLKINAQGSNWTVRNVGVLGTYDGANPDSVFRLQVDANGTGVFENVYLGDGAVADGYSGVFVPTDHAGTLTIRRCNVQEWPDNGVYASAPGREERDGQQGVVQVEDSYARNNNKDGFRLGTDGSYVRGSVVYVDEDVPDSNAGLENARGVWVKEGGTVNIENCDILLADPDGSYCVWEDKDEDGLARVIDSQIAARDGAEGRFVGNVETTDVGDDPDLTPPDGVPMSAEEACKPTAGDETGEDSGTDDGDRANGDESNREDGTEAAEENDEAGGEEKGGSTDWKELTFDGLGTDVPFAYSVSVTGDIEKAEPDSSDSADSVSGNTATGGARLKQDIYRYTGAITALEIDFQNGQTVSLDRSDSQVSITGPSNGRVTGYTIAVGKDITKVGPANPGDEVDRGRAAGVVSTAGDTYRYSGALEAIDIEGVSMIHVTPI
;
A
#
# COMPACT_ATOMS: atom_id res chain seq x y z
N MET A 1 -26.95 -56.15 12.40
CA MET A 1 -25.50 -56.19 12.73
C MET A 1 -24.82 -55.35 11.66
N ARG A 2 -24.31 -54.13 11.85
CA ARG A 2 -23.58 -53.50 12.98
C ARG A 2 -22.32 -54.27 13.41
N ARG A 3 -21.14 -53.77 13.01
CA ARG A 3 -20.06 -53.22 13.87
C ARG A 3 -18.82 -52.83 13.01
N THR A 4 -18.39 -51.56 13.04
CA THR A 4 -17.11 -51.01 13.60
C THR A 4 -15.83 -51.36 12.81
N GLY A 5 -14.84 -50.49 12.58
CA GLY A 5 -14.62 -49.09 13.01
C GLY A 5 -13.29 -48.90 13.77
N THR A 6 -12.39 -48.08 13.18
CA THR A 6 -11.27 -47.36 13.86
C THR A 6 -10.04 -48.21 14.31
N PRO A 7 -8.82 -47.65 14.49
CA PRO A 7 -7.99 -46.76 13.63
C PRO A 7 -6.61 -47.38 13.28
N ILE A 8 -5.73 -46.66 12.58
CA ILE A 8 -4.26 -46.85 12.61
C ILE A 8 -3.62 -45.46 12.75
N GLY A 9 -2.57 -45.35 13.57
CA GLY A 9 -1.81 -44.11 13.79
C GLY A 9 -0.34 -44.22 13.37
N GLU A 10 0.39 -43.17 13.74
CA GLU A 10 1.83 -42.87 13.63
C GLU A 10 2.81 -44.06 13.50
N THR A 11 3.83 -43.88 12.65
CA THR A 11 5.18 -44.41 12.88
C THR A 11 6.24 -43.43 12.37
N ASP A 12 7.24 -43.18 13.21
CA ASP A 12 8.41 -42.34 12.96
C ASP A 12 9.30 -42.85 11.82
N ALA A 13 10.13 -41.96 11.28
CA ALA A 13 11.26 -42.30 10.42
C ALA A 13 12.53 -41.58 10.91
N GLU A 14 13.36 -42.30 11.69
CA GLU A 14 14.70 -41.86 12.05
C GLU A 14 15.62 -41.80 10.81
N SER A 15 16.51 -40.80 10.77
CA SER A 15 17.63 -40.76 9.82
C SER A 15 18.92 -40.39 10.55
N GLU A 16 19.63 -41.40 11.05
CA GLU A 16 21.00 -41.25 11.53
C GLU A 16 21.93 -40.74 10.41
N ARG A 17 22.74 -39.70 10.69
CA ARG A 17 24.02 -39.50 10.01
C ARG A 17 25.12 -39.21 11.01
N THR A 18 26.17 -40.03 10.94
CA THR A 18 27.25 -40.12 11.93
C THR A 18 28.33 -39.07 11.67
N GLU A 19 28.78 -38.40 12.73
CA GLU A 19 30.00 -37.59 12.70
C GLU A 19 31.26 -38.46 12.61
N THR A 20 32.27 -38.01 11.87
CA THR A 20 33.67 -38.37 12.16
C THR A 20 34.56 -37.13 12.10
N ASN A 21 35.22 -36.88 13.22
CA ASN A 21 36.07 -35.74 13.52
C ASN A 21 37.55 -36.07 13.24
N GLU A 22 38.30 -35.21 12.54
CA GLU A 22 39.76 -35.12 12.69
C GLU A 22 40.28 -33.68 12.56
N THR A 23 41.39 -33.41 13.26
CA THR A 23 41.91 -32.08 13.59
C THR A 23 43.32 -31.86 13.04
N ARG A 24 43.61 -30.70 12.43
CA ARG A 24 44.95 -30.04 12.47
C ARG A 24 45.05 -28.73 11.66
N GLY A 25 45.91 -27.81 12.13
CA GLY A 25 46.91 -27.22 11.21
C GLY A 25 47.02 -25.70 11.02
N THR A 26 47.15 -24.93 12.11
CA THR A 26 48.08 -23.77 12.27
C THR A 26 48.71 -23.00 11.07
N ASN A 27 48.78 -21.67 11.25
CA ASN A 27 49.77 -20.67 10.75
C ASN A 27 49.48 -19.87 9.46
N GLY A 28 49.64 -18.54 9.58
CA GLY A 28 49.73 -17.57 8.48
C GLY A 28 49.54 -16.14 8.98
N THR A 29 50.64 -15.39 9.17
CA THR A 29 50.65 -14.00 9.71
C THR A 29 51.21 -12.99 8.70
N ASN A 30 50.97 -11.69 8.97
CA ASN A 30 51.59 -10.48 8.38
C ASN A 30 51.17 -10.13 6.93
N GLU A 31 51.21 -8.89 6.43
CA GLU A 31 51.29 -7.49 6.90
C GLU A 31 51.26 -6.60 5.62
N THR A 32 50.61 -5.43 5.71
CA THR A 32 50.96 -4.09 5.14
C THR A 32 51.41 -3.85 3.68
N ASP A 33 50.67 -2.95 2.99
CA ASP A 33 51.09 -1.67 2.34
C ASP A 33 49.80 -1.12 1.65
N GLU A 34 49.27 0.10 1.82
CA GLU A 34 49.76 1.50 1.90
C GLU A 34 50.10 2.18 0.54
N THR A 35 49.59 3.42 0.36
CA THR A 35 49.68 4.33 -0.82
C THR A 35 48.92 3.92 -2.09
N ASP A 36 48.18 4.79 -2.80
CA ASP A 36 48.48 6.20 -3.14
C ASP A 36 47.22 7.08 -3.30
N GLU A 37 47.32 8.35 -2.93
CA GLU A 37 46.35 9.44 -3.18
C GLU A 37 46.93 10.38 -4.26
N PRO A 38 46.09 11.02 -5.11
CA PRO A 38 46.19 12.48 -5.09
C PRO A 38 44.90 13.25 -5.44
N GLY A 39 44.54 14.18 -4.56
CA GLY A 39 44.77 15.59 -4.88
C GLY A 39 43.52 16.45 -5.14
N GLU A 40 43.22 17.29 -4.16
CA GLU A 40 42.08 18.22 -4.09
C GLU A 40 41.87 19.15 -5.30
N ARG A 41 40.62 19.57 -5.50
CA ARG A 41 40.32 20.90 -6.07
C ARG A 41 39.06 21.56 -5.51
N LEU A 42 39.26 22.57 -4.67
CA LEU A 42 38.23 23.40 -4.04
C LEU A 42 37.75 24.56 -4.94
N VAL A 43 36.49 24.54 -5.38
CA VAL A 43 35.59 25.70 -5.67
C VAL A 43 34.16 25.12 -5.68
N GLY A 44 33.09 25.70 -5.13
CA GLY A 44 32.86 26.93 -4.37
C GLY A 44 31.36 27.25 -4.42
N ARG A 45 30.66 27.31 -3.28
CA ARG A 45 29.18 27.47 -3.27
C ARG A 45 28.75 28.89 -3.66
N ARG A 46 27.74 28.98 -4.54
CA ARG A 46 26.83 30.11 -4.90
C ARG A 46 26.89 30.56 -6.37
N THR A 47 25.70 30.85 -6.91
CA THR A 47 25.38 31.47 -8.23
C THR A 47 25.23 30.53 -9.43
N CYS A 48 23.98 30.17 -9.76
CA CYS A 48 23.57 29.89 -11.15
C CYS A 48 22.06 30.13 -11.35
N LEU A 49 21.68 31.39 -11.57
CA LEU A 49 20.39 31.77 -12.16
C LEU A 49 20.65 32.84 -13.23
N ARG A 50 20.76 32.43 -14.50
CA ARG A 50 20.34 33.17 -15.73
C ARG A 50 20.81 32.50 -17.04
N LEU A 51 19.85 31.82 -17.68
CA LEU A 51 19.47 31.90 -19.10
C LEU A 51 20.49 31.83 -20.26
N GLY A 52 20.23 30.87 -21.15
CA GLY A 52 20.34 31.01 -22.61
C GLY A 52 21.02 29.80 -23.30
N GLY A 53 20.36 28.97 -24.12
CA GLY A 53 18.95 28.88 -24.58
C GLY A 53 18.85 27.74 -25.63
N ALA A 54 17.74 27.38 -26.28
CA ALA A 54 16.29 27.65 -26.18
C ALA A 54 15.58 26.68 -27.17
N ALA A 55 14.30 26.29 -27.14
CA ALA A 55 13.12 26.58 -26.29
C ALA A 55 12.34 25.24 -26.07
N ILE A 56 11.06 25.09 -25.67
CA ILE A 56 9.84 25.92 -25.63
C ILE A 56 9.31 26.02 -24.18
N ALA A 57 8.61 27.11 -23.86
CA ALA A 57 7.99 27.35 -22.56
C ALA A 57 6.46 27.21 -22.62
N SER A 58 5.85 26.75 -21.52
CA SER A 58 4.46 27.03 -21.14
C SER A 58 4.34 27.01 -19.62
N ALA A 59 4.32 28.19 -19.00
CA ALA A 59 3.76 28.36 -17.67
C ALA A 59 2.44 29.12 -17.83
N ALA A 60 1.35 28.56 -17.29
CA ALA A 60 0.03 29.19 -17.32
C ALA A 60 -0.48 29.36 -15.89
N THR A 61 -0.41 30.58 -15.39
CA THR A 61 -1.13 31.01 -14.19
C THR A 61 -2.63 31.01 -14.47
N LEU A 62 -3.39 30.17 -13.77
CA LEU A 62 -4.86 30.17 -13.85
C LEU A 62 -5.45 31.30 -13.00
N ALA A 63 -5.64 32.46 -13.63
CA ALA A 63 -6.64 33.43 -13.23
C ALA A 63 -7.87 33.23 -14.13
N ALA A 64 -9.03 32.94 -13.53
CA ALA A 64 -10.22 32.56 -14.29
C ALA A 64 -10.76 33.70 -15.18
N THR A 65 -10.80 33.46 -16.49
CA THR A 65 -11.73 34.13 -17.43
C THR A 65 -12.13 33.15 -18.54
N SER A 66 -13.31 33.36 -19.09
CA SER A 66 -14.06 32.41 -19.91
C SER A 66 -13.48 32.13 -21.31
N GLY A 67 -13.64 30.88 -21.75
CA GLY A 67 -13.93 30.56 -23.15
C GLY A 67 -12.75 30.18 -24.05
N ASN A 68 -12.26 28.95 -23.90
CA ASN A 68 -12.01 28.02 -25.02
C ASN A 68 -11.55 26.67 -24.43
N ALA A 69 -12.26 25.57 -24.70
CA ALA A 69 -11.81 24.23 -24.31
C ALA A 69 -10.54 23.86 -25.10
N ALA A 70 -9.40 23.86 -24.41
CA ALA A 70 -8.22 23.14 -24.89
C ALA A 70 -8.44 21.68 -24.52
N ALA A 71 -8.41 20.78 -25.51
CA ALA A 71 -8.48 19.34 -25.26
C ALA A 71 -7.44 18.97 -24.21
N ALA A 72 -7.86 18.33 -23.12
CA ALA A 72 -7.00 18.06 -21.97
C ALA A 72 -5.77 17.27 -22.42
N SER A 73 -4.60 17.90 -22.31
CA SER A 73 -3.34 17.27 -22.68
C SER A 73 -2.91 16.33 -21.56
N CYS A 74 -2.71 15.06 -21.89
CA CYS A 74 -2.07 14.08 -21.00
C CYS A 74 -0.78 14.65 -20.40
N GLU A 75 -0.74 14.81 -19.08
CA GLU A 75 0.47 15.11 -18.31
C GLU A 75 1.29 13.81 -18.20
N ARG A 76 2.61 13.86 -18.43
CA ARG A 76 3.50 12.71 -18.14
C ARG A 76 4.41 13.07 -16.97
N VAL A 77 4.25 12.35 -15.87
CA VAL A 77 5.08 12.42 -14.67
C VAL A 77 6.07 11.25 -14.74
N VAL A 78 7.37 11.54 -14.80
CA VAL A 78 8.42 10.49 -14.83
C VAL A 78 9.04 10.42 -13.44
N VAL A 79 9.02 9.22 -12.86
CA VAL A 79 9.56 8.92 -11.53
C VAL A 79 10.99 8.40 -11.66
N GLY A 80 11.92 8.88 -10.85
CA GLY A 80 13.30 8.43 -10.85
C GLY A 80 13.49 7.04 -10.26
N ALA A 81 14.62 6.40 -10.56
CA ALA A 81 14.97 5.10 -9.99
C ALA A 81 15.06 5.17 -8.45
N GLY A 82 14.35 4.27 -7.78
CA GLY A 82 14.21 4.25 -6.32
C GLY A 82 13.36 5.39 -5.72
N GLU A 83 12.74 6.25 -6.53
CA GLU A 83 11.85 7.32 -6.06
C GLU A 83 10.40 6.84 -5.95
N THR A 84 9.61 7.48 -5.08
CA THR A 84 8.16 7.26 -5.00
C THR A 84 7.43 8.58 -5.24
N GLU A 85 6.67 8.67 -6.33
CA GLU A 85 5.72 9.77 -6.54
C GLU A 85 4.52 9.58 -5.60
N ARG A 86 4.08 10.68 -4.98
CA ARG A 86 2.96 10.65 -4.03
C ARG A 86 1.93 11.72 -4.36
N ARG A 87 0.65 11.34 -4.42
CA ARG A 87 -0.47 12.27 -4.55
C ARG A 87 -1.54 11.99 -3.49
N VAL A 88 -2.21 13.06 -3.09
CA VAL A 88 -3.46 12.99 -2.33
C VAL A 88 -4.54 13.65 -3.18
N VAL A 89 -5.76 13.12 -3.13
CA VAL A 89 -6.96 13.69 -3.74
C VAL A 89 -8.00 13.81 -2.62
N GLU A 90 -8.29 15.04 -2.23
CA GLU A 90 -9.17 15.37 -1.12
C GLU A 90 -10.63 15.58 -1.57
N THR A 91 -11.49 15.95 -0.62
CA THR A 91 -12.91 16.28 -0.87
C THR A 91 -13.07 17.33 -1.98
N ASP A 92 -14.01 17.09 -2.89
CA ASP A 92 -14.32 17.90 -4.08
C ASP A 92 -13.16 18.07 -5.08
N GLU A 93 -12.04 17.32 -4.95
CA GLU A 93 -10.90 17.39 -5.89
C GLU A 93 -11.00 16.41 -7.07
N THR A 94 -10.18 16.65 -8.11
CA THR A 94 -10.08 15.75 -9.26
C THR A 94 -8.63 15.62 -9.75
N LEU A 95 -8.09 14.40 -9.71
CA LEU A 95 -6.89 14.01 -10.44
C LEU A 95 -7.31 13.50 -11.82
N SER A 96 -6.83 14.11 -12.91
CA SER A 96 -7.16 13.59 -14.24
C SER A 96 -6.19 13.85 -15.37
N ASN A 97 -6.20 12.95 -16.36
CA ASN A 97 -5.39 12.99 -17.58
C ASN A 97 -3.88 12.97 -17.28
N VAL A 98 -3.44 12.02 -16.46
CA VAL A 98 -2.03 11.86 -16.04
C VAL A 98 -1.51 10.48 -16.36
N LEU A 99 -0.32 10.40 -16.95
CA LEU A 99 0.46 9.19 -17.13
C LEU A 99 1.65 9.23 -16.17
N PHE A 100 1.64 8.35 -15.19
CA PHE A 100 2.77 8.13 -14.29
C PHE A 100 3.67 7.05 -14.90
N ASP A 101 4.92 7.45 -15.15
CA ASP A 101 5.96 6.62 -15.75
C ASP A 101 6.93 6.20 -14.64
N VAL A 102 6.71 4.99 -14.13
CA VAL A 102 7.49 4.31 -13.10
C VAL A 102 8.41 3.24 -13.72
N SER A 103 8.76 3.37 -15.00
CA SER A 103 9.56 2.37 -15.72
C SER A 103 11.06 2.31 -15.31
N ALA A 104 11.45 2.99 -14.24
CA ALA A 104 12.82 3.02 -13.72
C ALA A 104 12.94 2.08 -12.52
N GLU A 105 14.09 1.41 -12.38
CA GLU A 105 14.35 0.42 -11.32
C GLU A 105 14.03 0.97 -9.92
N GLY A 106 13.15 0.31 -9.20
CA GLY A 106 12.66 0.67 -7.87
C GLY A 106 11.72 1.88 -7.83
N ALA A 107 11.30 2.44 -8.97
CA ALA A 107 10.37 3.55 -9.02
C ALA A 107 8.96 3.10 -8.66
N THR A 108 8.24 3.94 -7.91
CA THR A 108 6.91 3.62 -7.40
C THR A 108 5.99 4.84 -7.41
N LEU A 109 4.68 4.59 -7.31
CA LEU A 109 3.67 5.63 -7.16
C LEU A 109 2.66 5.19 -6.09
N LYS A 110 2.27 6.15 -5.24
CA LYS A 110 1.20 5.99 -4.23
C LYS A 110 0.21 7.15 -4.31
N ILE A 111 -1.07 6.84 -4.52
CA ILE A 111 -2.16 7.82 -4.62
C ILE A 111 -3.21 7.50 -3.57
N ASN A 112 -3.42 8.45 -2.65
CA ASN A 112 -4.48 8.37 -1.64
C ASN A 112 -5.66 9.26 -2.08
N ALA A 113 -6.83 8.69 -2.32
CA ALA A 113 -8.07 9.46 -2.52
C ALA A 113 -8.98 9.31 -1.30
N GLN A 114 -9.41 10.41 -0.69
CA GLN A 114 -10.14 10.41 0.57
C GLN A 114 -11.14 11.57 0.67
N GLY A 115 -12.09 11.47 1.61
CA GLY A 115 -13.16 12.45 1.76
C GLY A 115 -14.40 12.14 0.93
N SER A 116 -15.01 13.14 0.27
CA SER A 116 -16.22 12.99 -0.55
C SER A 116 -16.16 13.74 -1.88
N ASN A 117 -16.94 13.30 -2.86
CA ASN A 117 -17.07 13.88 -4.20
C ASN A 117 -15.76 13.96 -5.02
N TRP A 118 -14.71 13.25 -4.60
CA TRP A 118 -13.45 13.22 -5.31
C TRP A 118 -13.55 12.39 -6.59
N THR A 119 -12.66 12.66 -7.54
CA THR A 119 -12.52 11.87 -8.78
C THR A 119 -11.06 11.59 -9.12
N VAL A 120 -10.77 10.34 -9.49
CA VAL A 120 -9.58 9.94 -10.24
C VAL A 120 -10.06 9.49 -11.63
N ARG A 121 -9.66 10.19 -12.70
CA ARG A 121 -10.18 9.94 -14.06
C ARG A 121 -9.05 9.97 -15.10
N ASN A 122 -9.03 9.04 -16.05
CA ASN A 122 -8.07 9.06 -17.17
C ASN A 122 -6.62 9.02 -16.66
N VAL A 123 -6.25 7.98 -15.91
CA VAL A 123 -4.92 7.84 -15.31
C VAL A 123 -4.23 6.57 -15.80
N GLY A 124 -3.05 6.72 -16.40
CA GLY A 124 -2.22 5.60 -16.82
C GLY A 124 -1.03 5.41 -15.89
N VAL A 125 -0.73 4.18 -15.49
CA VAL A 125 0.52 3.81 -14.83
C VAL A 125 1.32 2.92 -15.78
N LEU A 126 2.54 3.36 -16.12
CA LEU A 126 3.45 2.69 -17.05
C LEU A 126 4.70 2.22 -16.29
N GLY A 127 5.05 0.95 -16.46
CA GLY A 127 6.14 0.28 -15.77
C GLY A 127 5.63 -0.73 -14.74
N THR A 128 6.30 -1.89 -14.70
CA THR A 128 6.09 -2.92 -13.68
C THR A 128 6.72 -2.49 -12.36
N TYR A 129 5.98 -2.57 -11.26
CA TYR A 129 6.48 -2.20 -9.93
C TYR A 129 7.53 -3.19 -9.42
N ASP A 130 8.71 -2.69 -9.06
CA ASP A 130 9.84 -3.47 -8.52
C ASP A 130 10.53 -2.79 -7.32
N GLY A 131 9.78 -1.95 -6.59
CA GLY A 131 10.26 -1.26 -5.39
C GLY A 131 10.67 -2.20 -4.24
N ALA A 132 11.36 -1.65 -3.25
CA ALA A 132 11.77 -2.42 -2.06
C ALA A 132 10.64 -2.61 -1.03
N ASN A 133 9.55 -1.84 -1.14
CA ASN A 133 8.46 -1.78 -0.17
C ASN A 133 7.13 -2.08 -0.89
N PRO A 134 6.59 -3.31 -0.79
CA PRO A 134 5.30 -3.68 -1.37
C PRO A 134 4.13 -2.97 -0.68
N ASP A 135 3.27 -2.35 -1.49
CA ASP A 135 2.06 -1.65 -1.07
C ASP A 135 1.06 -1.55 -2.25
N SER A 136 -0.12 -1.04 -1.98
CA SER A 136 -1.15 -0.66 -2.94
C SER A 136 -0.81 0.64 -3.69
N VAL A 137 -1.01 0.68 -5.01
CA VAL A 137 -0.83 1.92 -5.81
C VAL A 137 -1.86 2.97 -5.43
N PHE A 138 -3.12 2.56 -5.35
CA PHE A 138 -4.25 3.43 -5.03
C PHE A 138 -4.91 3.02 -3.72
N ARG A 139 -4.92 3.91 -2.73
CA ARG A 139 -5.76 3.79 -1.53
C ARG A 139 -6.99 4.67 -1.70
N LEU A 140 -8.16 4.06 -1.82
CA LEU A 140 -9.42 4.76 -2.15
C LEU A 140 -10.41 4.69 -0.98
N GLN A 141 -10.75 5.83 -0.39
CA GLN A 141 -11.65 5.95 0.76
C GLN A 141 -12.75 6.98 0.49
N VAL A 142 -13.95 6.75 1.01
CA VAL A 142 -15.08 7.69 0.87
C VAL A 142 -15.79 7.79 2.21
N ASP A 143 -16.05 9.02 2.66
CA ASP A 143 -16.74 9.28 3.92
C ASP A 143 -18.21 8.85 3.89
N ALA A 144 -18.80 8.67 5.08
CA ALA A 144 -20.19 8.23 5.22
C ALA A 144 -21.18 9.16 4.50
N ASN A 145 -22.02 8.58 3.63
CA ASN A 145 -22.96 9.27 2.72
C ASN A 145 -22.29 10.07 1.58
N GLY A 146 -20.97 10.04 1.44
CA GLY A 146 -20.23 10.61 0.31
C GLY A 146 -20.17 9.66 -0.89
N THR A 147 -19.70 10.19 -2.03
CA THR A 147 -19.35 9.40 -3.22
C THR A 147 -17.89 9.60 -3.61
N GLY A 148 -17.29 8.63 -4.30
CA GLY A 148 -15.98 8.74 -4.93
C GLY A 148 -15.97 8.01 -6.26
N VAL A 149 -15.30 8.55 -7.27
CA VAL A 149 -15.25 7.98 -8.63
C VAL A 149 -13.81 7.70 -9.04
N PHE A 150 -13.54 6.46 -9.42
CA PHE A 150 -12.27 6.01 -9.95
C PHE A 150 -12.51 5.41 -11.33
N GLU A 151 -12.08 6.09 -12.40
CA GLU A 151 -12.48 5.71 -13.76
C GLU A 151 -11.45 5.87 -14.86
N ASN A 152 -11.54 5.00 -15.89
CA ASN A 152 -10.61 4.97 -17.02
C ASN A 152 -9.15 4.96 -16.54
N VAL A 153 -8.80 3.94 -15.75
CA VAL A 153 -7.48 3.80 -15.13
C VAL A 153 -6.80 2.53 -15.62
N TYR A 154 -5.52 2.63 -15.98
CA TYR A 154 -4.69 1.51 -16.39
C TYR A 154 -3.60 1.20 -15.36
N LEU A 155 -3.61 -0.05 -14.90
CA LEU A 155 -2.71 -0.73 -13.97
C LEU A 155 -2.34 -2.11 -14.55
N GLY A 156 -2.14 -2.20 -15.87
CA GLY A 156 -1.93 -3.47 -16.58
C GLY A 156 -0.48 -3.92 -16.72
N ASP A 157 0.49 -3.11 -16.26
CA ASP A 157 1.92 -3.46 -16.29
C ASP A 157 2.37 -4.22 -15.01
N GLY A 158 1.49 -4.31 -14.00
CA GLY A 158 1.64 -5.14 -12.80
C GLY A 158 2.80 -4.82 -11.86
N ALA A 159 3.22 -5.84 -11.12
CA ALA A 159 4.35 -5.81 -10.22
C ALA A 159 5.16 -7.11 -10.24
N VAL A 160 6.42 -7.04 -9.79
CA VAL A 160 7.21 -8.24 -9.49
C VAL A 160 6.64 -8.96 -8.27
N ALA A 161 6.98 -10.25 -8.14
CA ALA A 161 6.55 -11.12 -7.06
C ALA A 161 6.87 -10.56 -5.65
N ASP A 162 5.83 -10.08 -4.94
CA ASP A 162 5.86 -9.66 -3.52
C ASP A 162 4.40 -9.40 -3.03
N GLY A 163 4.18 -8.51 -2.06
CA GLY A 163 2.86 -8.11 -1.54
C GLY A 163 2.15 -6.96 -2.28
N TYR A 164 2.50 -6.69 -3.54
CA TYR A 164 1.93 -5.57 -4.31
C TYR A 164 0.47 -5.79 -4.73
N SER A 165 -0.39 -4.80 -4.46
CA SER A 165 -1.79 -4.75 -4.92
C SER A 165 -2.03 -3.54 -5.84
N GLY A 166 -2.95 -3.65 -6.81
CA GLY A 166 -3.30 -2.51 -7.66
C GLY A 166 -4.07 -1.43 -6.91
N VAL A 167 -5.21 -1.82 -6.31
CA VAL A 167 -6.12 -0.91 -5.58
C VAL A 167 -6.45 -1.50 -4.20
N PHE A 168 -6.49 -0.65 -3.18
CA PHE A 168 -6.94 -0.98 -1.83
C PHE A 168 -8.03 0.00 -1.34
N VAL A 169 -9.13 -0.55 -0.81
CA VAL A 169 -10.19 0.20 -0.12
C VAL A 169 -10.10 -0.14 1.37
N PRO A 170 -9.82 0.83 2.27
CA PRO A 170 -9.56 0.58 3.69
C PRO A 170 -10.86 0.36 4.48
N THR A 171 -10.72 -0.14 5.72
CA THR A 171 -11.81 -0.29 6.71
C THR A 171 -12.66 0.97 6.89
N ASP A 172 -12.04 2.15 6.79
CA ASP A 172 -12.65 3.46 7.03
C ASP A 172 -13.56 3.93 5.88
N HIS A 173 -13.63 3.21 4.76
CA HIS A 173 -14.56 3.53 3.67
C HIS A 173 -16.00 3.25 4.10
N ALA A 174 -16.81 4.31 4.13
CA ALA A 174 -18.18 4.33 4.66
C ALA A 174 -19.21 4.88 3.65
N GLY A 175 -18.75 5.46 2.54
CA GLY A 175 -19.59 6.05 1.49
C GLY A 175 -19.93 5.07 0.37
N THR A 176 -19.96 5.57 -0.87
CA THR A 176 -20.06 4.75 -2.09
C THR A 176 -18.91 5.06 -3.03
N LEU A 177 -18.12 4.05 -3.37
CA LEU A 177 -17.05 4.12 -4.36
C LEU A 177 -17.47 3.43 -5.66
N THR A 178 -17.37 4.13 -6.78
CA THR A 178 -17.53 3.55 -8.12
C THR A 178 -16.17 3.42 -8.79
N ILE A 179 -15.76 2.19 -9.07
CA ILE A 179 -14.60 1.81 -9.87
C ILE A 179 -15.14 1.41 -11.25
N ARG A 180 -14.82 2.15 -12.32
CA ARG A 180 -15.35 1.83 -13.66
C ARG A 180 -14.34 1.97 -14.79
N ARG A 181 -14.39 1.12 -15.81
CA ARG A 181 -13.38 1.09 -16.88
C ARG A 181 -11.94 1.04 -16.33
N CYS A 182 -11.74 0.20 -15.31
CA CYS A 182 -10.41 -0.06 -14.75
C CYS A 182 -9.78 -1.26 -15.45
N ASN A 183 -8.48 -1.23 -15.67
CA ASN A 183 -7.69 -2.35 -16.16
C ASN A 183 -6.60 -2.70 -15.15
N VAL A 184 -6.70 -3.85 -14.47
CA VAL A 184 -5.74 -4.33 -13.45
C VAL A 184 -5.16 -5.67 -13.84
N GLN A 185 -3.85 -5.75 -14.08
CA GLN A 185 -3.22 -7.02 -14.50
C GLN A 185 -1.88 -7.27 -13.82
N GLU A 186 -1.52 -8.53 -13.71
CA GLU A 186 -0.19 -8.98 -13.26
C GLU A 186 0.18 -8.47 -11.84
N TRP A 187 -0.79 -8.40 -10.92
CA TRP A 187 -0.55 -8.06 -9.51
C TRP A 187 -0.35 -9.33 -8.65
N PRO A 188 0.75 -9.43 -7.87
CA PRO A 188 1.07 -10.61 -7.05
C PRO A 188 0.20 -10.74 -5.79
N ASP A 189 -0.54 -9.69 -5.43
CA ASP A 189 -1.60 -9.76 -4.42
C ASP A 189 -2.98 -9.56 -5.09
N ASN A 190 -3.73 -8.49 -4.80
CA ASN A 190 -5.08 -8.29 -5.35
C ASN A 190 -5.03 -7.28 -6.51
N GLY A 191 -5.83 -7.48 -7.57
CA GLY A 191 -6.09 -6.44 -8.56
C GLY A 191 -6.85 -5.27 -7.91
N VAL A 192 -8.00 -5.57 -7.29
CA VAL A 192 -8.77 -4.63 -6.47
C VAL A 192 -9.16 -5.27 -5.13
N TYR A 193 -8.45 -4.90 -4.07
CA TYR A 193 -8.76 -5.28 -2.69
C TYR A 193 -9.81 -4.32 -2.12
N ALA A 194 -11.08 -4.70 -2.15
CA ALA A 194 -12.19 -3.91 -1.65
C ALA A 194 -13.12 -4.61 -0.63
N SER A 195 -12.68 -5.72 0.00
CA SER A 195 -13.47 -6.35 1.09
C SER A 195 -13.22 -5.77 2.48
N ALA A 196 -12.12 -5.03 2.72
CA ALA A 196 -11.78 -4.55 4.06
C ALA A 196 -12.85 -3.67 4.76
N PRO A 197 -13.73 -2.91 4.06
CA PRO A 197 -14.84 -2.19 4.71
C PRO A 197 -15.84 -3.10 5.44
N GLY A 198 -15.90 -4.39 5.11
CA GLY A 198 -16.77 -5.39 5.78
C GLY A 198 -16.19 -6.02 7.05
N ARG A 199 -14.94 -5.71 7.41
CA ARG A 199 -14.24 -6.34 8.56
C ARG A 199 -14.78 -5.89 9.91
N GLU A 200 -15.80 -6.59 10.41
CA GLU A 200 -16.33 -6.35 11.76
C GLU A 200 -15.25 -6.43 12.85
N GLU A 201 -14.22 -7.28 12.70
CA GLU A 201 -13.14 -7.46 13.68
C GLU A 201 -12.09 -6.34 13.68
N ARG A 202 -12.25 -5.34 12.80
CA ARG A 202 -11.44 -4.12 12.66
C ARG A 202 -12.30 -2.84 12.51
N ASP A 203 -13.52 -2.85 13.06
CA ASP A 203 -14.47 -1.72 12.97
C ASP A 203 -14.70 -1.23 11.52
N GLY A 204 -14.82 -2.15 10.56
CA GLY A 204 -15.13 -1.84 9.15
C GLY A 204 -16.42 -1.03 9.02
N GLN A 205 -16.36 0.08 8.26
CA GLN A 205 -17.43 1.07 8.18
C GLN A 205 -18.53 0.74 7.16
N GLN A 206 -18.51 -0.45 6.56
CA GLN A 206 -19.55 -0.99 5.69
C GLN A 206 -19.86 -0.15 4.42
N GLY A 207 -18.89 0.62 3.92
CA GLY A 207 -19.03 1.37 2.67
C GLY A 207 -19.19 0.47 1.44
N VAL A 208 -19.90 0.98 0.44
CA VAL A 208 -20.32 0.22 -0.75
C VAL A 208 -19.35 0.43 -1.91
N VAL A 209 -18.86 -0.65 -2.50
CA VAL A 209 -17.96 -0.63 -3.66
C VAL A 209 -18.64 -1.22 -4.88
N GLN A 210 -18.61 -0.49 -5.98
CA GLN A 210 -19.29 -0.80 -7.23
C GLN A 210 -18.24 -0.88 -8.34
N VAL A 211 -17.99 -2.07 -8.86
CA VAL A 211 -17.08 -2.31 -9.99
C VAL A 211 -17.91 -2.45 -11.26
N GLU A 212 -17.69 -1.58 -12.24
CA GLU A 212 -18.43 -1.54 -13.51
C GLU A 212 -17.47 -1.64 -14.71
N ASP A 213 -17.89 -2.36 -15.76
CA ASP A 213 -17.26 -2.35 -17.09
C ASP A 213 -15.71 -2.38 -17.05
N SER A 214 -15.13 -3.29 -16.24
CA SER A 214 -13.69 -3.34 -15.94
C SER A 214 -13.04 -4.66 -16.36
N TYR A 215 -11.72 -4.66 -16.50
CA TYR A 215 -10.93 -5.81 -16.93
C TYR A 215 -9.88 -6.17 -15.88
N ALA A 216 -9.82 -7.45 -15.52
CA ALA A 216 -8.76 -7.99 -14.67
C ALA A 216 -8.09 -9.19 -15.33
N ARG A 217 -6.75 -9.28 -15.30
CA ARG A 217 -6.02 -10.43 -15.85
C ARG A 217 -4.84 -10.87 -14.98
N ASN A 218 -4.65 -12.17 -14.77
CA ASN A 218 -3.47 -12.76 -14.11
C ASN A 218 -3.08 -12.12 -12.74
N ASN A 219 -4.07 -11.71 -11.95
CA ASN A 219 -3.84 -11.25 -10.58
C ASN A 219 -3.88 -12.46 -9.63
N ASN A 220 -2.92 -12.57 -8.70
CA ASN A 220 -2.69 -13.80 -7.94
C ASN A 220 -3.73 -14.06 -6.84
N LYS A 221 -4.20 -13.09 -6.06
CA LYS A 221 -5.28 -13.35 -5.07
C LYS A 221 -6.65 -13.30 -5.68
N ASP A 222 -6.92 -12.26 -6.46
CA ASP A 222 -8.16 -12.07 -7.20
C ASP A 222 -8.03 -10.92 -8.21
N GLY A 223 -8.89 -10.93 -9.22
CA GLY A 223 -9.16 -9.73 -10.02
C GLY A 223 -9.90 -8.67 -9.21
N PHE A 224 -11.00 -9.07 -8.56
CA PHE A 224 -11.82 -8.18 -7.72
C PHE A 224 -12.23 -8.85 -6.41
N ARG A 225 -12.00 -8.18 -5.28
CA ARG A 225 -12.41 -8.65 -3.95
C ARG A 225 -13.32 -7.65 -3.27
N LEU A 226 -14.50 -8.07 -2.82
CA LEU A 226 -15.52 -7.21 -2.22
C LEU A 226 -16.11 -7.88 -0.96
N GLY A 227 -16.78 -7.11 -0.11
CA GLY A 227 -17.20 -7.65 1.20
C GLY A 227 -18.34 -6.97 1.95
N THR A 228 -19.03 -6.01 1.35
CA THR A 228 -20.12 -5.26 2.01
C THR A 228 -21.44 -5.43 1.28
N ASP A 229 -22.55 -5.36 2.02
CA ASP A 229 -23.89 -5.45 1.46
C ASP A 229 -24.15 -4.36 0.40
N GLY A 230 -24.67 -4.76 -0.76
CA GLY A 230 -24.99 -3.85 -1.86
C GLY A 230 -23.80 -3.49 -2.76
N SER A 231 -22.60 -3.99 -2.45
CA SER A 231 -21.47 -3.98 -3.37
C SER A 231 -21.69 -4.94 -4.54
N TYR A 232 -21.07 -4.66 -5.69
CA TYR A 232 -21.20 -5.51 -6.87
C TYR A 232 -20.03 -5.40 -7.85
N VAL A 233 -19.93 -6.42 -8.70
CA VAL A 233 -19.16 -6.42 -9.95
C VAL A 233 -20.15 -6.57 -11.10
N ARG A 234 -20.14 -5.67 -12.08
CA ARG A 234 -21.05 -5.69 -13.25
C ARG A 234 -20.30 -5.46 -14.55
N GLY A 235 -20.71 -6.13 -15.62
CA GLY A 235 -20.23 -5.84 -16.98
C GLY A 235 -18.73 -6.09 -17.18
N SER A 236 -18.10 -6.83 -16.26
CA SER A 236 -16.65 -6.89 -16.11
C SER A 236 -16.10 -8.27 -16.47
N VAL A 237 -14.86 -8.29 -16.94
CA VAL A 237 -14.17 -9.50 -17.39
C VAL A 237 -13.04 -9.83 -16.42
N VAL A 238 -12.91 -11.10 -16.03
CA VAL A 238 -11.72 -11.59 -15.32
C VAL A 238 -11.14 -12.81 -16.03
N TYR A 239 -9.86 -12.76 -16.38
CA TYR A 239 -9.19 -13.79 -17.16
C TYR A 239 -7.87 -14.22 -16.50
N VAL A 240 -7.61 -15.52 -16.43
CA VAL A 240 -6.30 -16.05 -16.03
C VAL A 240 -5.91 -17.13 -17.02
N ASP A 241 -4.77 -16.98 -17.69
CA ASP A 241 -4.35 -17.83 -18.81
C ASP A 241 -2.85 -18.08 -18.94
N GLU A 242 -2.08 -17.67 -17.94
CA GLU A 242 -0.66 -18.00 -17.75
C GLU A 242 -0.31 -17.89 -16.26
N ASP A 243 0.86 -18.41 -15.88
CA ASP A 243 1.46 -18.35 -14.52
C ASP A 243 1.30 -16.94 -13.90
N VAL A 244 0.79 -16.85 -12.66
CA VAL A 244 0.59 -15.55 -11.98
C VAL A 244 1.82 -15.11 -11.17
N PRO A 245 2.07 -13.80 -10.97
CA PRO A 245 3.17 -13.34 -10.12
C PRO A 245 3.05 -13.85 -8.67
N ASP A 246 4.13 -14.45 -8.15
CA ASP A 246 4.21 -15.00 -6.79
C ASP A 246 3.86 -13.95 -5.72
N SER A 247 2.94 -14.25 -4.80
CA SER A 247 2.68 -13.33 -3.67
C SER A 247 3.79 -13.40 -2.62
N ASN A 248 3.83 -12.46 -1.68
CA ASN A 248 4.76 -12.44 -0.54
C ASN A 248 4.88 -13.74 0.31
N ALA A 249 3.96 -14.70 0.13
CA ALA A 249 3.95 -16.00 0.79
C ALA A 249 4.43 -17.17 -0.11
N GLY A 250 4.83 -16.90 -1.37
CA GLY A 250 5.15 -17.91 -2.38
C GLY A 250 3.94 -18.78 -2.73
N LEU A 251 2.76 -18.16 -2.88
CA LEU A 251 1.49 -18.84 -3.11
C LEU A 251 0.82 -18.32 -4.38
N GLU A 252 0.78 -19.12 -5.43
CA GLU A 252 -0.10 -18.96 -6.59
C GLU A 252 -1.54 -19.37 -6.20
N ASN A 253 -2.55 -18.51 -6.40
CA ASN A 253 -3.92 -18.82 -5.95
C ASN A 253 -5.02 -17.98 -6.66
N ALA A 254 -4.92 -17.82 -7.98
CA ALA A 254 -5.69 -16.84 -8.77
C ALA A 254 -7.22 -17.06 -8.66
N ARG A 255 -7.97 -16.02 -8.32
CA ARG A 255 -9.44 -16.02 -8.30
C ARG A 255 -10.01 -15.04 -9.31
N GLY A 256 -11.24 -15.29 -9.75
CA GLY A 256 -11.99 -14.28 -10.50
C GLY A 256 -12.47 -13.16 -9.58
N VAL A 257 -13.50 -13.46 -8.79
CA VAL A 257 -14.07 -12.58 -7.75
C VAL A 257 -14.01 -13.25 -6.38
N TRP A 258 -13.52 -12.55 -5.37
CA TRP A 258 -13.53 -13.01 -3.97
C TRP A 258 -14.51 -12.19 -3.13
N VAL A 259 -15.58 -12.83 -2.68
CA VAL A 259 -16.52 -12.29 -1.69
C VAL A 259 -16.06 -12.76 -0.30
N LYS A 260 -15.73 -11.81 0.58
CA LYS A 260 -15.22 -12.09 1.94
C LYS A 260 -15.71 -11.03 2.92
N GLU A 261 -15.63 -11.30 4.22
CA GLU A 261 -16.04 -10.38 5.30
C GLU A 261 -17.58 -10.20 5.39
N GLY A 262 -18.36 -11.21 4.98
CA GLY A 262 -19.77 -11.37 5.36
C GLY A 262 -20.84 -10.62 4.54
N GLY A 263 -20.47 -9.73 3.62
CA GLY A 263 -21.44 -9.01 2.79
C GLY A 263 -22.13 -9.84 1.69
N THR A 264 -23.32 -9.39 1.28
CA THR A 264 -24.00 -9.85 0.05
C THR A 264 -23.50 -9.06 -1.16
N VAL A 265 -22.75 -9.73 -2.03
CA VAL A 265 -22.18 -9.14 -3.26
C VAL A 265 -22.82 -9.73 -4.51
N ASN A 266 -23.28 -8.87 -5.42
CA ASN A 266 -23.77 -9.31 -6.73
C ASN A 266 -22.65 -9.34 -7.78
N ILE A 267 -22.70 -10.31 -8.69
CA ILE A 267 -21.79 -10.49 -9.83
C ILE A 267 -22.68 -10.64 -11.06
N GLU A 268 -22.81 -9.57 -11.85
CA GLU A 268 -23.91 -9.36 -12.80
C GLU A 268 -23.40 -9.13 -14.23
N ASN A 269 -23.81 -9.96 -15.19
CA ASN A 269 -23.38 -9.84 -16.59
C ASN A 269 -21.84 -9.75 -16.70
N CYS A 270 -21.15 -10.68 -16.04
CA CYS A 270 -19.68 -10.78 -16.06
C CYS A 270 -19.21 -12.01 -16.83
N ASP A 271 -18.01 -11.91 -17.39
CA ASP A 271 -17.35 -12.99 -18.11
C ASP A 271 -16.07 -13.39 -17.36
N ILE A 272 -16.06 -14.58 -16.76
CA ILE A 272 -14.94 -15.03 -15.91
C ILE A 272 -14.40 -16.36 -16.44
N LEU A 273 -13.11 -16.37 -16.78
CA LEU A 273 -12.39 -17.58 -17.18
C LEU A 273 -11.08 -17.71 -16.39
N LEU A 274 -10.97 -18.80 -15.63
CA LEU A 274 -9.67 -19.29 -15.16
C LEU A 274 -9.28 -20.47 -16.06
N ALA A 275 -8.17 -20.35 -16.78
CA ALA A 275 -7.69 -21.30 -17.78
C ALA A 275 -6.20 -21.68 -17.56
N ASP A 276 -5.77 -21.68 -16.30
CA ASP A 276 -4.41 -22.01 -15.89
C ASP A 276 -4.43 -22.82 -14.57
N PRO A 277 -3.45 -23.73 -14.30
CA PRO A 277 -3.29 -24.41 -13.00
C PRO A 277 -3.20 -23.50 -11.77
N ASP A 278 -2.74 -22.27 -11.90
CA ASP A 278 -2.67 -21.30 -10.79
C ASP A 278 -4.06 -20.78 -10.36
N GLY A 279 -5.07 -21.00 -11.20
CA GLY A 279 -6.46 -20.66 -10.93
C GLY A 279 -7.09 -21.53 -9.84
N SER A 280 -7.57 -20.92 -8.76
CA SER A 280 -8.47 -21.59 -7.81
C SER A 280 -9.92 -21.51 -8.28
N TYR A 281 -10.68 -20.51 -7.82
CA TYR A 281 -12.12 -20.41 -8.07
C TYR A 281 -12.51 -19.12 -8.80
N CYS A 282 -13.34 -19.26 -9.83
CA CYS A 282 -13.85 -18.10 -10.59
C CYS A 282 -14.67 -17.16 -9.71
N VAL A 283 -15.48 -17.72 -8.79
CA VAL A 283 -16.04 -16.98 -7.67
C VAL A 283 -15.81 -17.77 -6.38
N TRP A 284 -15.19 -17.12 -5.41
CA TRP A 284 -14.98 -17.63 -4.05
C TRP A 284 -15.83 -16.79 -3.11
N GLU A 285 -16.75 -17.41 -2.39
CA GLU A 285 -17.37 -16.84 -1.19
C GLU A 285 -16.73 -17.52 0.04
N ASP A 286 -16.30 -16.73 1.02
CA ASP A 286 -15.46 -17.25 2.10
C ASP A 286 -16.25 -17.70 3.33
N LYS A 287 -15.97 -18.92 3.79
CA LYS A 287 -16.87 -19.70 4.66
C LYS A 287 -16.91 -19.26 6.12
N ASP A 288 -16.19 -18.20 6.46
CA ASP A 288 -15.97 -17.78 7.85
C ASP A 288 -17.09 -16.88 8.38
N GLU A 289 -17.92 -16.30 7.48
CA GLU A 289 -19.05 -15.43 7.81
C GLU A 289 -20.34 -15.87 7.07
N ASP A 290 -21.50 -15.32 7.44
CA ASP A 290 -22.81 -15.59 6.77
C ASP A 290 -22.94 -14.85 5.40
N GLY A 291 -21.84 -14.72 4.66
CA GLY A 291 -21.74 -13.98 3.39
C GLY A 291 -22.46 -14.65 2.21
N LEU A 292 -22.58 -13.92 1.09
CA LEU A 292 -23.30 -14.41 -0.10
C LEU A 292 -22.78 -13.79 -1.40
N ALA A 293 -22.30 -14.63 -2.31
CA ALA A 293 -22.07 -14.26 -3.70
C ALA A 293 -23.28 -14.61 -4.57
N ARG A 294 -23.87 -13.61 -5.24
CA ARG A 294 -24.95 -13.82 -6.22
C ARG A 294 -24.46 -13.63 -7.65
N VAL A 295 -24.32 -14.72 -8.38
CA VAL A 295 -23.94 -14.69 -9.80
C VAL A 295 -25.20 -14.67 -10.68
N ILE A 296 -25.33 -13.65 -11.52
CA ILE A 296 -26.53 -13.36 -12.31
C ILE A 296 -26.13 -13.07 -13.76
N ASP A 297 -26.83 -13.66 -14.73
CA ASP A 297 -26.70 -13.38 -16.18
C ASP A 297 -25.25 -13.45 -16.73
N SER A 298 -24.39 -14.25 -16.11
CA SER A 298 -22.92 -14.24 -16.33
C SER A 298 -22.42 -15.48 -17.08
N GLN A 299 -21.26 -15.40 -17.73
CA GLN A 299 -20.57 -16.57 -18.29
C GLN A 299 -19.33 -16.89 -17.45
N ILE A 300 -19.26 -18.09 -16.89
CA ILE A 300 -18.18 -18.46 -15.96
C ILE A 300 -17.66 -19.85 -16.27
N ALA A 301 -16.35 -19.99 -16.46
CA ALA A 301 -15.70 -21.28 -16.70
C ALA A 301 -14.35 -21.41 -15.98
N ALA A 302 -14.07 -22.61 -15.47
CA ALA A 302 -12.75 -23.03 -15.02
C ALA A 302 -12.26 -24.14 -15.96
N ARG A 303 -11.04 -24.00 -16.49
CA ARG A 303 -10.44 -24.83 -17.55
C ARG A 303 -8.96 -25.06 -17.25
N ASP A 304 -8.37 -25.99 -18.01
CA ASP A 304 -6.91 -26.18 -18.20
C ASP A 304 -6.01 -26.35 -16.96
N GLY A 305 -6.60 -26.45 -15.76
CA GLY A 305 -5.91 -26.73 -14.51
C GLY A 305 -6.68 -26.21 -13.29
N ALA A 306 -7.45 -25.14 -13.50
CA ALA A 306 -8.10 -24.39 -12.42
C ALA A 306 -9.07 -25.22 -11.57
N GLU A 307 -9.11 -24.97 -10.24
CA GLU A 307 -9.86 -25.81 -9.29
C GLU A 307 -11.38 -25.84 -9.56
N GLY A 308 -12.01 -24.70 -9.89
CA GLY A 308 -13.44 -24.71 -10.17
C GLY A 308 -14.10 -23.36 -10.45
N ARG A 309 -15.41 -23.43 -10.75
CA ARG A 309 -16.23 -22.23 -10.99
C ARG A 309 -16.62 -21.53 -9.69
N PHE A 310 -16.99 -22.28 -8.67
CA PHE A 310 -17.63 -21.76 -7.46
C PHE A 310 -17.16 -22.51 -6.20
N VAL A 311 -16.90 -21.76 -5.13
CA VAL A 311 -16.75 -22.28 -3.76
C VAL A 311 -17.41 -21.31 -2.77
N GLY A 312 -17.95 -21.85 -1.66
CA GLY A 312 -18.66 -21.06 -0.65
C GLY A 312 -20.17 -21.00 -0.85
N ASN A 313 -20.81 -20.01 -0.22
CA ASN A 313 -22.22 -19.69 -0.35
C ASN A 313 -22.47 -18.88 -1.64
N VAL A 314 -22.53 -19.59 -2.78
CA VAL A 314 -22.76 -19.00 -4.10
C VAL A 314 -24.17 -19.34 -4.61
N GLU A 315 -25.01 -18.32 -4.79
CA GLU A 315 -26.27 -18.42 -5.53
C GLU A 315 -26.03 -18.11 -7.01
N THR A 316 -26.68 -18.85 -7.92
CA THR A 316 -26.53 -18.67 -9.38
C THR A 316 -27.89 -18.54 -10.07
N THR A 317 -28.01 -17.58 -10.98
CA THR A 317 -29.18 -17.37 -11.86
C THR A 317 -28.70 -17.13 -13.29
N ASP A 318 -29.20 -17.92 -14.25
CA ASP A 318 -28.93 -17.79 -15.69
C ASP A 318 -27.42 -17.71 -16.06
N VAL A 319 -26.60 -18.53 -15.40
CA VAL A 319 -25.13 -18.56 -15.57
C VAL A 319 -24.67 -19.63 -16.58
N GLY A 320 -23.99 -19.21 -17.65
CA GLY A 320 -23.40 -20.09 -18.68
C GLY A 320 -21.91 -20.36 -18.50
N ASP A 321 -21.28 -21.02 -19.49
CA ASP A 321 -19.89 -21.53 -19.43
C ASP A 321 -19.04 -21.19 -20.69
N ASP A 322 -19.45 -20.17 -21.45
CA ASP A 322 -18.76 -19.69 -22.67
C ASP A 322 -18.43 -18.18 -22.57
N PRO A 323 -17.38 -17.79 -21.80
CA PRO A 323 -17.09 -16.37 -21.53
C PRO A 323 -16.52 -15.64 -22.75
N ASP A 324 -17.00 -14.41 -22.98
CA ASP A 324 -16.37 -13.45 -23.89
C ASP A 324 -15.24 -12.71 -23.14
N LEU A 325 -14.01 -12.92 -23.59
CA LEU A 325 -12.81 -12.38 -22.96
C LEU A 325 -12.42 -11.00 -23.51
N THR A 326 -13.25 -10.44 -24.39
CA THR A 326 -13.06 -9.10 -24.95
C THR A 326 -13.15 -8.06 -23.82
N PRO A 327 -12.13 -7.23 -23.58
CA PRO A 327 -12.21 -6.17 -22.58
C PRO A 327 -13.44 -5.26 -22.80
N PRO A 328 -14.18 -4.88 -21.74
CA PRO A 328 -15.37 -4.06 -21.87
C PRO A 328 -15.14 -2.73 -22.61
N ASP A 329 -16.17 -2.23 -23.29
CA ASP A 329 -16.10 -1.03 -24.13
C ASP A 329 -15.58 0.19 -23.34
N GLY A 330 -14.43 0.71 -23.75
CA GLY A 330 -13.80 1.88 -23.15
C GLY A 330 -12.87 1.60 -21.97
N VAL A 331 -12.63 0.34 -21.60
CA VAL A 331 -11.50 -0.02 -20.74
C VAL A 331 -10.18 0.34 -21.45
N PRO A 332 -9.26 1.08 -20.83
CA PRO A 332 -7.98 1.38 -21.44
C PRO A 332 -7.07 0.14 -21.44
N MET A 333 -6.41 -0.16 -22.56
CA MET A 333 -5.49 -1.30 -22.69
C MET A 333 -4.01 -0.88 -22.68
N SER A 334 -3.72 0.38 -22.32
CA SER A 334 -2.37 0.90 -22.09
C SER A 334 -2.40 2.18 -21.24
N ALA A 335 -1.30 2.53 -20.60
CA ALA A 335 -1.16 3.77 -19.84
C ALA A 335 -1.37 5.01 -20.73
N GLU A 336 -0.83 5.00 -21.94
CA GLU A 336 -1.07 6.03 -22.95
C GLU A 336 -2.52 6.11 -23.43
N GLU A 337 -3.33 5.05 -23.31
CA GLU A 337 -4.76 5.07 -23.63
C GLU A 337 -5.59 5.67 -22.48
N ALA A 338 -5.36 5.20 -21.25
CA ALA A 338 -6.03 5.74 -20.06
C ALA A 338 -5.85 7.26 -19.94
N CYS A 339 -4.65 7.77 -20.18
CA CYS A 339 -4.34 9.20 -20.08
C CYS A 339 -5.01 10.10 -21.15
N LYS A 340 -5.74 9.55 -22.12
CA LYS A 340 -6.42 10.34 -23.16
C LYS A 340 -7.87 10.63 -22.75
N PRO A 341 -8.32 11.90 -22.78
CA PRO A 341 -9.75 12.19 -22.67
C PRO A 341 -10.50 11.57 -23.85
N THR A 342 -11.57 10.85 -23.55
CA THR A 342 -12.42 10.26 -24.59
C THR A 342 -13.39 11.32 -25.11
N ALA A 343 -13.83 11.18 -26.36
CA ALA A 343 -14.79 12.11 -26.98
C ALA A 343 -16.22 11.87 -26.46
N GLY A 344 -16.41 12.14 -25.17
CA GLY A 344 -17.63 11.93 -24.39
C GLY A 344 -17.57 12.52 -22.97
N ASP A 345 -16.37 12.75 -22.42
CA ASP A 345 -16.16 13.22 -21.04
C ASP A 345 -16.53 14.70 -20.79
N GLU A 346 -16.82 15.50 -21.82
CA GLU A 346 -17.03 16.97 -21.67
C GLU A 346 -18.46 17.41 -21.27
N THR A 347 -19.42 16.50 -21.04
CA THR A 347 -20.79 16.89 -20.63
C THR A 347 -21.33 16.08 -19.45
N GLY A 348 -20.86 16.43 -18.26
CA GLY A 348 -21.38 15.99 -16.96
C GLY A 348 -22.14 17.07 -16.17
N GLU A 349 -22.58 18.17 -16.81
CA GLU A 349 -23.49 19.12 -16.18
C GLU A 349 -24.92 18.55 -16.12
N ASP A 350 -25.31 18.02 -14.96
CA ASP A 350 -26.71 17.67 -14.68
C ASP A 350 -27.57 18.94 -14.70
N SER A 351 -28.37 19.10 -15.76
CA SER A 351 -29.15 20.30 -16.02
C SER A 351 -30.43 20.35 -15.17
N GLY A 352 -30.26 20.52 -13.86
CA GLY A 352 -31.32 20.83 -12.91
C GLY A 352 -31.86 22.25 -13.09
N THR A 353 -32.75 22.45 -14.05
CA THR A 353 -33.44 23.74 -14.25
C THR A 353 -34.45 24.04 -13.14
N ASP A 354 -34.28 25.15 -12.40
CA ASP A 354 -35.42 25.99 -12.01
C ASP A 354 -35.01 27.49 -11.90
N ASP A 355 -35.95 28.37 -12.25
CA ASP A 355 -35.73 29.81 -12.43
C ASP A 355 -35.82 30.59 -11.10
N GLY A 356 -34.81 31.44 -10.83
CA GLY A 356 -34.63 32.15 -9.55
C GLY A 356 -34.30 33.64 -9.63
N ASP A 357 -34.70 34.32 -10.71
CA ASP A 357 -34.40 35.73 -11.01
C ASP A 357 -34.57 36.70 -9.81
N ARG A 358 -33.50 37.42 -9.46
CA ARG A 358 -33.53 38.78 -8.86
C ARG A 358 -32.15 39.47 -8.85
N ALA A 359 -31.99 40.45 -9.74
CA ALA A 359 -30.84 41.36 -9.77
C ALA A 359 -30.95 42.56 -8.80
N ASN A 360 -29.86 43.32 -8.72
CA ASN A 360 -29.58 44.53 -7.91
C ASN A 360 -29.34 44.25 -6.41
N GLY A 361 -28.26 44.72 -5.79
CA GLY A 361 -27.15 45.57 -6.27
C GLY A 361 -26.63 46.48 -5.15
N ASP A 362 -25.50 47.14 -5.40
CA ASP A 362 -25.06 48.47 -4.91
C ASP A 362 -23.55 48.50 -4.57
N GLU A 363 -22.89 49.60 -4.93
CA GLU A 363 -21.46 49.84 -4.74
C GLU A 363 -21.23 50.64 -3.46
N SER A 364 -20.24 50.30 -2.62
CA SER A 364 -19.46 51.36 -1.95
C SER A 364 -18.05 50.94 -1.54
N ASN A 365 -17.12 51.24 -2.43
CA ASN A 365 -15.80 51.83 -2.18
C ASN A 365 -15.46 52.23 -0.72
N ARG A 366 -14.25 51.88 -0.26
CA ARG A 366 -13.44 52.65 0.71
C ARG A 366 -11.96 52.19 0.73
N GLU A 367 -11.11 53.05 0.17
CA GLU A 367 -9.76 53.49 0.63
C GLU A 367 -9.06 52.65 1.71
N ASP A 368 -7.87 52.09 1.44
CA ASP A 368 -6.53 52.72 1.34
C ASP A 368 -5.78 52.74 2.69
N GLY A 369 -4.48 52.45 2.67
CA GLY A 369 -3.68 52.22 3.88
C GLY A 369 -2.38 51.41 3.66
N THR A 370 -1.51 51.85 2.76
CA THR A 370 -0.12 51.38 2.69
C THR A 370 0.73 51.92 3.86
N GLU A 371 1.59 51.11 4.48
CA GLU A 371 2.98 51.48 4.86
C GLU A 371 3.86 50.21 4.97
N ALA A 372 5.16 50.36 4.74
CA ALA A 372 6.24 49.39 4.98
C ALA A 372 7.09 49.89 6.20
N ALA A 373 8.18 49.31 6.71
CA ALA A 373 9.06 48.20 6.35
C ALA A 373 9.90 47.77 7.58
N GLU A 374 10.85 46.83 7.36
CA GLU A 374 12.15 46.67 8.06
C GLU A 374 12.25 46.06 9.48
N GLU A 375 12.68 44.78 9.49
CA GLU A 375 13.89 44.22 10.14
C GLU A 375 14.34 44.65 11.54
N ASN A 376 14.66 43.65 12.39
CA ASN A 376 15.99 43.51 13.00
C ASN A 376 16.27 42.07 13.50
N ASP A 377 17.57 41.76 13.64
CA ASP A 377 18.17 40.42 13.64
C ASP A 377 18.59 39.85 15.02
N GLU A 378 19.00 38.56 15.00
CA GLU A 378 19.91 37.85 15.93
C GLU A 378 19.42 37.56 17.38
N ALA A 379 19.70 36.39 18.01
CA ALA A 379 20.88 35.54 17.91
C ALA A 379 20.67 34.11 18.48
N GLY A 380 21.58 33.18 18.15
CA GLY A 380 21.99 32.09 19.07
C GLY A 380 21.72 30.65 18.64
N GLY A 381 22.55 30.09 17.76
CA GLY A 381 22.64 28.64 17.52
C GLY A 381 24.01 28.09 17.94
N GLU A 382 24.02 27.10 18.83
CA GLU A 382 25.25 26.38 19.21
C GLU A 382 25.56 25.28 18.18
N GLU A 383 26.78 25.25 17.65
CA GLU A 383 27.21 24.19 16.73
C GLU A 383 27.35 22.84 17.46
N LYS A 384 26.46 21.90 17.15
CA LYS A 384 26.75 20.47 17.29
C LYS A 384 27.08 19.88 15.92
N GLY A 385 28.15 19.09 15.87
CA GLY A 385 28.61 18.44 14.65
C GLY A 385 27.68 17.30 14.23
N GLY A 386 26.62 17.62 13.49
CA GLY A 386 25.69 16.64 12.94
C GLY A 386 26.36 15.77 11.88
N SER A 387 26.16 14.45 11.99
CA SER A 387 26.36 13.53 10.86
C SER A 387 25.37 13.90 9.75
N THR A 388 25.82 13.93 8.49
CA THR A 388 24.94 14.30 7.35
C THR A 388 24.09 13.13 6.84
N ASP A 389 24.14 11.97 7.50
CA ASP A 389 23.36 10.76 7.22
C ASP A 389 22.07 10.78 8.05
N TRP A 390 21.08 11.55 7.56
CA TRP A 390 19.73 11.58 8.13
C TRP A 390 18.92 10.37 7.64
N LYS A 391 18.04 9.87 8.49
CA LYS A 391 17.14 8.76 8.22
C LYS A 391 15.74 9.13 8.64
N GLU A 392 14.76 8.60 7.94
CA GLU A 392 13.37 8.68 8.36
C GLU A 392 13.05 7.55 9.34
N LEU A 393 12.10 7.81 10.24
CA LEU A 393 11.51 6.85 11.15
C LEU A 393 10.01 7.16 11.24
N THR A 394 9.21 6.21 10.78
CA THR A 394 7.76 6.39 10.63
C THR A 394 7.01 5.40 11.50
N PHE A 395 6.22 5.91 12.45
CA PHE A 395 5.28 5.15 13.27
C PHE A 395 3.89 5.21 12.62
N ASP A 396 3.46 4.14 11.96
CA ASP A 396 2.22 4.13 11.18
C ASP A 396 1.02 3.50 11.93
N GLY A 397 0.21 4.35 12.53
CA GLY A 397 -1.08 3.98 13.09
C GLY A 397 -2.25 4.04 12.11
N LEU A 398 -2.06 4.36 10.82
CA LEU A 398 -3.15 4.43 9.82
C LEU A 398 -3.68 3.05 9.42
N GLY A 399 -2.91 1.99 9.66
CA GLY A 399 -3.33 0.60 9.46
C GLY A 399 -4.14 -0.01 10.61
N THR A 400 -4.24 0.68 11.76
CA THR A 400 -4.77 0.12 13.00
C THR A 400 -5.68 1.04 13.81
N ASP A 401 -6.74 0.46 14.37
CA ASP A 401 -7.59 1.06 15.39
C ASP A 401 -6.98 0.96 16.79
N VAL A 402 -5.96 0.11 16.98
CA VAL A 402 -5.30 -0.16 18.26
C VAL A 402 -4.36 1.00 18.60
N PRO A 403 -4.65 1.81 19.64
CA PRO A 403 -3.75 2.88 20.03
C PRO A 403 -2.45 2.31 20.59
N PHE A 404 -1.32 2.74 20.04
CA PHE A 404 -0.01 2.44 20.62
C PHE A 404 0.72 3.70 21.08
N ALA A 405 1.41 3.60 22.21
CA ALA A 405 2.39 4.59 22.63
C ALA A 405 3.79 4.09 22.25
N TYR A 406 4.68 5.01 21.86
CA TYR A 406 6.06 4.67 21.50
C TYR A 406 7.08 5.57 22.21
N SER A 407 8.28 5.03 22.37
CA SER A 407 9.47 5.73 22.85
C SER A 407 10.68 5.21 22.08
N VAL A 408 11.42 6.09 21.40
CA VAL A 408 12.60 5.72 20.61
C VAL A 408 13.79 6.61 20.97
N SER A 409 14.96 6.01 21.14
CA SER A 409 16.23 6.69 21.41
C SER A 409 17.24 6.40 20.31
N VAL A 410 18.03 7.41 19.91
CA VAL A 410 19.04 7.30 18.85
C VAL A 410 20.43 7.74 19.33
N THR A 411 21.49 7.39 18.60
CA THR A 411 22.86 7.84 18.94
C THR A 411 23.13 9.31 18.56
N GLY A 412 22.42 9.83 17.56
CA GLY A 412 22.58 11.20 17.06
C GLY A 412 21.45 12.13 17.52
N ASP A 413 21.11 13.09 16.66
CA ASP A 413 19.96 13.98 16.83
C ASP A 413 18.68 13.32 16.26
N ILE A 414 17.51 13.72 16.76
CA ILE A 414 16.17 13.33 16.26
C ILE A 414 15.24 14.54 16.29
N GLU A 415 14.41 14.70 15.27
CA GLU A 415 13.43 15.80 15.11
C GLU A 415 12.13 15.27 14.47
N LYS A 416 11.00 15.94 14.67
CA LYS A 416 9.73 15.60 13.98
C LYS A 416 9.80 16.11 12.53
N ALA A 417 9.41 15.30 11.56
CA ALA A 417 9.54 15.63 10.13
C ALA A 417 8.53 16.70 9.68
N GLU A 418 7.31 16.67 10.23
CA GLU A 418 6.21 17.55 9.87
C GLU A 418 5.99 18.68 10.90
N PRO A 419 5.92 19.96 10.48
CA PRO A 419 5.71 21.10 11.39
C PRO A 419 4.25 21.40 11.72
N ASP A 420 3.28 20.92 10.93
CA ASP A 420 1.85 21.24 11.07
C ASP A 420 0.97 19.97 11.20
N SER A 421 0.82 19.48 12.43
CA SER A 421 -0.42 18.83 12.85
C SER A 421 -0.76 19.26 14.27
N SER A 422 -2.06 19.46 14.57
CA SER A 422 -2.53 20.05 15.82
C SER A 422 -2.51 19.09 17.02
N ASP A 423 -1.55 18.16 17.06
CA ASP A 423 -1.43 17.13 18.08
C ASP A 423 -0.34 17.48 19.10
N SER A 424 -0.76 17.62 20.37
CA SER A 424 0.12 17.96 21.48
C SER A 424 0.67 16.74 22.24
N ALA A 425 0.46 15.52 21.73
CA ALA A 425 0.88 14.28 22.39
C ALA A 425 2.36 13.93 22.19
N ASP A 426 2.98 14.40 21.10
CA ASP A 426 4.34 14.01 20.72
C ASP A 426 5.39 14.96 21.34
N SER A 427 6.53 14.40 21.74
CA SER A 427 7.60 15.12 22.42
C SER A 427 8.97 14.62 21.96
N VAL A 428 9.87 15.55 21.68
CA VAL A 428 11.29 15.29 21.41
C VAL A 428 12.11 15.91 22.53
N SER A 429 12.96 15.10 23.18
CA SER A 429 13.81 15.51 24.29
C SER A 429 15.22 14.95 24.11
N GLY A 430 16.14 15.80 23.66
CA GLY A 430 17.51 15.39 23.32
C GLY A 430 17.52 14.44 22.12
N ASN A 431 18.02 13.22 22.33
CA ASN A 431 18.11 12.16 21.33
C ASN A 431 16.98 11.12 21.45
N THR A 432 15.86 11.49 22.09
CA THR A 432 14.72 10.60 22.34
C THR A 432 13.42 11.26 21.88
N ALA A 433 12.60 10.51 21.15
CA ALA A 433 11.23 10.90 20.80
C ALA A 433 10.23 9.98 21.48
N THR A 434 9.10 10.54 21.91
CA THR A 434 7.97 9.81 22.51
C THR A 434 6.67 10.38 21.98
N GLY A 435 5.69 9.52 21.71
CA GLY A 435 4.37 9.91 21.27
C GLY A 435 3.43 8.72 21.29
N GLY A 436 2.36 8.77 20.49
CA GLY A 436 1.48 7.63 20.32
C GLY A 436 0.53 7.80 19.16
N ALA A 437 0.35 6.74 18.37
CA ALA A 437 -0.42 6.76 17.14
C ALA A 437 -1.66 5.85 17.24
N ARG A 438 -2.73 6.30 16.57
CA ARG A 438 -4.00 5.60 16.37
C ARG A 438 -4.72 6.29 15.23
N LEU A 439 -4.96 5.61 14.11
CA LEU A 439 -5.52 6.22 12.88
C LEU A 439 -4.76 7.49 12.44
N LYS A 440 -3.45 7.55 12.72
CA LYS A 440 -2.53 8.63 12.33
C LYS A 440 -1.11 8.08 12.15
N GLN A 441 -0.26 8.83 11.47
CA GLN A 441 1.16 8.49 11.28
C GLN A 441 2.03 9.60 11.90
N ASP A 442 3.05 9.20 12.67
CA ASP A 442 4.03 10.13 13.23
C ASP A 442 5.40 9.88 12.59
N ILE A 443 5.96 10.91 11.94
CA ILE A 443 7.22 10.82 11.19
C ILE A 443 8.30 11.64 11.90
N TYR A 444 9.46 11.01 12.09
CA TYR A 444 10.67 11.61 12.64
C TYR A 444 11.82 11.49 11.66
N ARG A 445 12.74 12.45 11.71
CA ARG A 445 14.05 12.38 11.06
C ARG A 445 15.10 12.22 12.15
N TYR A 446 16.09 11.35 11.96
CA TYR A 446 17.14 11.13 12.94
C TYR A 446 18.50 10.84 12.31
N THR A 447 19.58 10.95 13.09
CA THR A 447 20.95 10.60 12.65
C THR A 447 21.54 9.47 13.49
N GLY A 448 22.43 8.69 12.86
CA GLY A 448 23.12 7.57 13.51
C GLY A 448 22.30 6.28 13.54
N ALA A 449 22.10 5.68 14.72
CA ALA A 449 21.42 4.41 14.92
C ALA A 449 20.43 4.44 16.11
N ILE A 450 19.31 3.72 15.99
CA ILE A 450 18.36 3.47 17.09
C ILE A 450 19.06 2.63 18.16
N THR A 451 19.07 3.11 19.40
CA THR A 451 19.69 2.45 20.57
C THR A 451 18.68 1.74 21.46
N ALA A 452 17.46 2.29 21.55
CA ALA A 452 16.35 1.70 22.27
C ALA A 452 15.04 2.07 21.57
N LEU A 453 14.08 1.15 21.63
CA LEU A 453 12.72 1.34 21.15
C LEU A 453 11.78 0.58 22.08
N GLU A 454 10.70 1.22 22.50
CA GLU A 454 9.59 0.60 23.21
C GLU A 454 8.29 1.02 22.53
N ILE A 455 7.38 0.07 22.29
CA ILE A 455 6.03 0.28 21.77
C ILE A 455 5.06 -0.52 22.65
N ASP A 456 4.03 0.15 23.19
CA ASP A 456 2.95 -0.43 23.99
C ASP A 456 1.61 -0.19 23.31
N PHE A 457 0.98 -1.27 22.83
CA PHE A 457 -0.29 -1.27 22.10
C PHE A 457 -1.52 -1.19 23.02
N GLN A 458 -1.31 -0.97 24.32
CA GLN A 458 -2.36 -0.78 25.35
C GLN A 458 -3.30 -1.99 25.55
N ASN A 459 -3.07 -3.07 24.81
CA ASN A 459 -3.75 -4.37 24.89
C ASN A 459 -2.82 -5.48 25.45
N GLY A 460 -1.59 -5.11 25.85
CA GLY A 460 -0.54 -6.00 26.38
C GLY A 460 0.39 -6.63 25.33
N GLN A 461 0.18 -6.37 24.05
CA GLN A 461 1.20 -6.52 23.02
C GLN A 461 2.22 -5.39 23.16
N THR A 462 3.50 -5.73 23.09
CA THR A 462 4.60 -4.78 23.15
C THR A 462 5.71 -5.15 22.16
N VAL A 463 6.40 -4.16 21.63
CA VAL A 463 7.71 -4.35 20.98
C VAL A 463 8.76 -3.60 21.77
N SER A 464 9.80 -4.31 22.19
CA SER A 464 10.96 -3.77 22.90
C SER A 464 12.23 -4.12 22.12
N LEU A 465 13.10 -3.14 21.92
CA LEU A 465 14.44 -3.34 21.38
C LEU A 465 15.44 -2.62 22.28
N ASP A 466 16.47 -3.35 22.69
CA ASP A 466 17.65 -2.83 23.38
C ASP A 466 18.89 -3.21 22.57
N ARG A 467 19.55 -2.19 22.01
CA ARG A 467 20.79 -2.37 21.23
C ARG A 467 21.97 -2.80 22.09
N SER A 468 21.99 -2.45 23.37
CA SER A 468 23.07 -2.83 24.30
C SER A 468 23.08 -4.33 24.57
N ASP A 469 21.90 -4.94 24.69
CA ASP A 469 21.70 -6.38 24.76
C ASP A 469 21.56 -7.06 23.39
N SER A 470 21.60 -6.25 22.31
CA SER A 470 21.43 -6.64 20.91
C SER A 470 20.20 -7.51 20.68
N GLN A 471 19.09 -7.15 21.34
CA GLN A 471 17.86 -7.93 21.38
C GLN A 471 16.66 -7.11 20.94
N VAL A 472 15.72 -7.81 20.30
CA VAL A 472 14.37 -7.34 20.01
C VAL A 472 13.40 -8.40 20.51
N SER A 473 12.37 -7.98 21.24
CA SER A 473 11.32 -8.83 21.82
C SER A 473 9.95 -8.30 21.41
N ILE A 474 9.06 -9.22 21.05
CA ILE A 474 7.68 -8.95 20.66
C ILE A 474 6.80 -9.80 21.55
N THR A 475 5.84 -9.22 22.27
CA THR A 475 4.76 -9.97 22.93
C THR A 475 3.48 -9.80 22.15
N GLY A 476 2.65 -10.84 22.06
CA GLY A 476 1.31 -10.68 21.48
C GLY A 476 0.29 -10.18 22.52
N PRO A 477 -0.95 -9.96 22.09
CA PRO A 477 -1.95 -9.29 22.91
C PRO A 477 -2.46 -10.16 24.07
N SER A 478 -2.78 -9.52 25.21
CA SER A 478 -3.24 -10.22 26.43
C SER A 478 -4.57 -10.95 26.29
N ASN A 479 -5.33 -10.68 25.22
CA ASN A 479 -6.55 -11.40 24.89
C ASN A 479 -6.29 -12.79 24.25
N GLY A 480 -5.05 -13.11 23.89
CA GLY A 480 -4.65 -14.37 23.27
C GLY A 480 -5.01 -14.50 21.79
N ARG A 481 -5.37 -13.41 21.10
CA ARG A 481 -5.34 -13.38 19.63
C ARG A 481 -3.93 -13.70 19.15
N VAL A 482 -3.85 -14.37 18.00
CA VAL A 482 -2.59 -14.54 17.27
C VAL A 482 -2.34 -13.27 16.45
N THR A 483 -1.08 -12.86 16.33
CA THR A 483 -0.67 -11.72 15.50
C THR A 483 0.67 -12.04 14.85
N GLY A 484 0.72 -11.98 13.52
CA GLY A 484 1.97 -12.10 12.77
C GLY A 484 2.91 -10.92 13.01
N TYR A 485 4.19 -11.12 12.69
CA TYR A 485 5.19 -10.06 12.68
C TYR A 485 6.33 -10.36 11.73
N THR A 486 7.03 -9.31 11.31
CA THR A 486 8.32 -9.37 10.63
C THR A 486 9.32 -8.41 11.28
N ILE A 487 10.61 -8.74 11.16
CA ILE A 487 11.73 -7.93 11.63
C ILE A 487 12.81 -7.95 10.55
N ALA A 488 13.36 -6.79 10.19
CA ALA A 488 14.50 -6.69 9.28
C ALA A 488 15.67 -5.93 9.94
N VAL A 489 16.88 -6.47 9.79
CA VAL A 489 18.13 -5.87 10.27
C VAL A 489 19.25 -6.05 9.23
N GLY A 490 20.12 -5.05 9.11
CA GLY A 490 21.13 -5.01 8.04
C GLY A 490 22.30 -5.98 8.16
N LYS A 491 22.21 -7.04 8.98
CA LYS A 491 23.18 -8.15 9.10
C LYS A 491 22.49 -9.46 9.47
N ASP A 492 22.76 -10.02 10.65
CA ASP A 492 22.24 -11.31 11.10
C ASP A 492 21.22 -11.12 12.23
N ILE A 493 20.13 -11.91 12.19
CA ILE A 493 19.15 -12.07 13.26
C ILE A 493 18.99 -13.56 13.60
N THR A 494 18.76 -13.88 14.87
CA THR A 494 18.69 -15.26 15.38
C THR A 494 17.69 -15.34 16.53
N LYS A 495 16.82 -16.35 16.53
CA LYS A 495 15.87 -16.56 17.63
C LYS A 495 16.61 -17.04 18.89
N VAL A 496 16.32 -16.42 20.04
CA VAL A 496 16.94 -16.79 21.34
C VAL A 496 15.93 -17.32 22.37
N GLY A 497 14.63 -17.14 22.15
CA GLY A 497 13.58 -17.84 22.88
C GLY A 497 12.20 -17.19 22.74
N PRO A 498 11.12 -17.84 23.20
CA PRO A 498 11.02 -19.26 23.51
C PRO A 498 11.12 -20.11 22.23
N ALA A 499 11.29 -21.42 22.37
CA ALA A 499 11.45 -22.32 21.23
C ALA A 499 10.10 -22.67 20.57
N ASN A 500 9.46 -21.69 19.92
CA ASN A 500 8.33 -21.93 19.01
C ASN A 500 8.89 -22.34 17.63
N PRO A 501 8.45 -23.47 17.03
CA PRO A 501 8.99 -23.98 15.77
C PRO A 501 8.34 -23.37 14.51
N GLY A 502 7.49 -22.36 14.66
CA GLY A 502 6.76 -21.70 13.55
C GLY A 502 7.38 -20.39 13.07
N ASP A 503 8.56 -20.04 13.58
CA ASP A 503 9.28 -18.84 13.20
C ASP A 503 10.28 -19.14 12.08
N GLU A 504 10.29 -18.29 11.08
CA GLU A 504 11.24 -18.35 9.97
C GLU A 504 12.31 -17.28 10.16
N VAL A 505 13.58 -17.67 9.96
CA VAL A 505 14.73 -16.78 10.11
C VAL A 505 15.69 -17.03 8.95
N ASP A 506 15.81 -16.05 8.04
CA ASP A 506 16.82 -16.04 6.97
C ASP A 506 17.48 -14.67 6.86
N ARG A 507 18.81 -14.65 6.72
CA ARG A 507 19.66 -13.49 6.35
C ARG A 507 19.15 -12.11 6.81
N GLY A 508 19.16 -11.88 8.12
CA GLY A 508 18.79 -10.57 8.69
C GLY A 508 17.29 -10.30 8.77
N ARG A 509 16.45 -11.23 8.34
CA ARG A 509 15.00 -11.19 8.50
C ARG A 509 14.52 -12.29 9.45
N ALA A 510 13.49 -11.97 10.21
CA ALA A 510 12.73 -12.93 11.01
C ALA A 510 11.23 -12.68 10.80
N ALA A 511 10.45 -13.75 10.69
CA ALA A 511 8.99 -13.73 10.63
C ALA A 511 8.42 -14.77 11.60
N GLY A 512 7.29 -14.46 12.22
CA GLY A 512 6.67 -15.38 13.18
C GLY A 512 5.28 -14.92 13.60
N VAL A 513 4.71 -15.62 14.59
CA VAL A 513 3.38 -15.32 15.15
C VAL A 513 3.42 -15.35 16.68
N VAL A 514 2.98 -14.28 17.33
CA VAL A 514 2.85 -14.18 18.79
C VAL A 514 1.40 -14.32 19.24
N SER A 515 1.20 -14.68 20.52
CA SER A 515 -0.09 -14.60 21.20
C SER A 515 0.13 -14.16 22.66
N THR A 516 -0.37 -14.87 23.68
CA THR A 516 -0.01 -14.53 25.08
C THR A 516 1.46 -14.84 25.42
N ALA A 517 2.13 -15.65 24.60
CA ALA A 517 3.58 -15.78 24.59
C ALA A 517 4.18 -14.84 23.54
N GLY A 518 5.31 -14.22 23.89
CA GLY A 518 6.14 -13.44 22.97
C GLY A 518 7.35 -14.21 22.47
N ASP A 519 8.06 -13.61 21.52
CA ASP A 519 9.31 -14.09 20.93
C ASP A 519 10.43 -13.05 21.06
N THR A 520 11.66 -13.52 21.26
CA THR A 520 12.87 -12.71 21.40
C THR A 520 13.95 -13.19 20.43
N TYR A 521 14.53 -12.22 19.74
CA TYR A 521 15.63 -12.40 18.80
C TYR A 521 16.86 -11.64 19.25
N ARG A 522 18.04 -12.20 18.98
CA ARG A 522 19.30 -11.48 18.98
C ARG A 522 19.67 -11.07 17.57
N TYR A 523 20.02 -9.81 17.39
CA TYR A 523 20.25 -9.21 16.08
C TYR A 523 21.60 -8.48 16.00
N SER A 524 22.00 -8.10 14.79
CA SER A 524 23.20 -7.31 14.51
C SER A 524 22.95 -6.40 13.31
N GLY A 525 23.77 -5.36 13.15
CA GLY A 525 23.56 -4.33 12.11
C GLY A 525 22.71 -3.15 12.60
N ALA A 526 22.10 -2.42 11.68
CA ALA A 526 21.04 -1.46 12.00
C ALA A 526 19.69 -2.20 12.11
N LEU A 527 18.73 -1.62 12.83
CA LEU A 527 17.33 -1.98 12.60
C LEU A 527 16.91 -1.33 11.27
N GLU A 528 16.19 -2.06 10.43
CA GLU A 528 15.72 -1.58 9.13
C GLU A 528 14.18 -1.51 9.13
N ALA A 529 13.50 -2.56 9.59
CA ALA A 529 12.05 -2.55 9.78
C ALA A 529 11.57 -3.42 10.95
N ILE A 530 10.39 -3.09 11.48
CA ILE A 530 9.55 -3.97 12.31
C ILE A 530 8.10 -3.73 11.89
N ASP A 531 7.42 -4.80 11.46
CA ASP A 531 5.99 -4.79 11.20
C ASP A 531 5.30 -5.81 12.11
N ILE A 532 4.14 -5.42 12.61
CA ILE A 532 3.18 -6.30 13.27
C ILE A 532 1.98 -6.43 12.35
N GLU A 533 1.34 -7.59 12.29
CA GLU A 533 0.19 -7.81 11.41
C GLU A 533 -0.94 -6.81 11.71
N GLY A 534 -1.19 -5.90 10.77
CA GLY A 534 -2.13 -4.79 10.92
C GLY A 534 -1.56 -3.50 11.50
N VAL A 535 -0.28 -3.45 11.91
CA VAL A 535 0.42 -2.22 12.33
C VAL A 535 1.83 -2.21 11.75
N SER A 536 2.04 -1.43 10.69
CA SER A 536 3.40 -1.14 10.22
C SER A 536 4.01 -0.08 11.13
N MET A 537 5.22 -0.28 11.66
CA MET A 537 5.67 0.55 12.79
C MET A 537 7.02 1.21 12.65
N ILE A 538 7.92 0.65 11.85
CA ILE A 538 9.24 1.20 11.64
C ILE A 538 9.67 0.90 10.22
N HIS A 539 9.93 1.97 9.48
CA HIS A 539 10.72 1.95 8.25
C HIS A 539 11.89 2.90 8.44
N VAL A 540 13.12 2.41 8.23
CA VAL A 540 14.35 3.21 8.30
C VAL A 540 14.86 3.49 6.90
N THR A 541 14.45 4.62 6.33
CA THR A 541 14.86 5.06 4.99
C THR A 541 16.05 6.03 5.09
N PRO A 542 17.18 5.81 4.40
CA PRO A 542 18.22 6.83 4.25
C PRO A 542 17.70 8.07 3.47
N ILE A 543 18.04 9.28 3.90
CA ILE A 543 17.64 10.57 3.30
C ILE A 543 18.83 11.30 2.67
#